data_AF-A0A9W7B9D1-F1
#
_entry.id   AF-A0A9W7B9D1-F1
#
_cell.length_a   1.000
_cell.length_b   1.000
_cell.length_c   1.000
_cell.angle_alpha   90.00
_cell.angle_beta   90.00
_cell.angle_gamma   90.00
#
_symmetry.space_group_name_H-M   'P 1'
#
loop_
_entity.id
_entity.type
_entity.pdbx_description
1 polymer ?
#
loop_
_entity_poly.entity_id
_entity_poly.type
_entity_poly.pdbx_seq_one_letter_code
_entity_poly.pdbx_strand_id
1 'polypeptide(L)'
;MRTSYSTLDNFNIIPMSQFQRDFFLIRSSLLPQYTKSLPNVNVPQGDLTNPNYFDFISFSQYTTILRTLKDPSIYSIESQPVLDEDGEAGGDFKDVAISIRDDLRGKDVFEVFRREVGEEVLGWLKERGEVGGGKGVEGVGRILDLFKRMGYVTDWKCFEEKGFVVVETEGNVNDWGIKCLKKEKLDNDFIRMVVEAWGREEGNETLVYVKNGRYKIVR
;
A
#
# COMPACT_ATOMS: atom_id res chain seq x y z
N MET A 1 2.27 4.25 -0.57
CA MET A 1 2.29 4.81 -1.94
C MET A 1 3.62 4.54 -2.64
N ARG A 2 4.71 5.25 -2.31
CA ARG A 2 6.01 5.03 -2.98
C ARG A 2 6.50 3.60 -2.81
N THR A 3 6.58 3.11 -1.58
CA THR A 3 6.89 1.71 -1.26
C THR A 3 6.00 0.72 -2.02
N SER A 4 4.70 0.95 -2.04
CA SER A 4 3.74 0.13 -2.77
C SER A 4 4.02 0.06 -4.27
N TYR A 5 4.47 1.16 -4.87
CA TYR A 5 4.86 1.23 -6.28
C TYR A 5 6.16 0.48 -6.54
N SER A 6 7.20 0.73 -5.73
CA SER A 6 8.50 0.05 -5.87
C SER A 6 8.38 -1.45 -5.64
N THR A 7 7.59 -1.89 -4.65
CA THR A 7 7.32 -3.31 -4.42
C THR A 7 6.63 -3.95 -5.64
N LEU A 8 5.64 -3.28 -6.24
CA LEU A 8 4.96 -3.82 -7.43
C LEU A 8 5.92 -3.96 -8.62
N ASP A 9 6.74 -2.93 -8.86
CA ASP A 9 7.73 -2.92 -9.94
C ASP A 9 8.72 -4.10 -9.77
N ASN A 10 9.23 -4.29 -8.56
CA ASN A 10 10.13 -5.39 -8.22
C ASN A 10 9.52 -6.79 -8.43
N PHE A 11 8.19 -6.93 -8.46
CA PHE A 11 7.53 -8.21 -8.67
C PHE A 11 7.58 -8.65 -10.13
N ASN A 12 7.82 -7.72 -11.07
CA ASN A 12 7.91 -8.00 -12.51
C ASN A 12 6.66 -8.70 -13.08
N ILE A 13 5.47 -8.36 -12.54
CA ILE A 13 4.18 -8.96 -12.94
C ILE A 13 3.41 -8.17 -14.00
N ILE A 14 3.84 -6.94 -14.27
CA ILE A 14 3.28 -6.07 -15.30
C ILE A 14 4.38 -5.10 -15.77
N PRO A 15 4.47 -4.77 -17.07
CA PRO A 15 5.37 -3.71 -17.53
C PRO A 15 4.95 -2.38 -16.91
N MET A 16 5.90 -1.56 -16.48
CA MET A 16 5.57 -0.29 -15.83
C MET A 16 4.92 0.69 -16.80
N SER A 17 5.24 0.61 -18.09
CA SER A 17 4.51 1.36 -19.12
C SER A 17 3.02 0.99 -19.18
N GLN A 18 2.67 -0.29 -19.01
CA GLN A 18 1.28 -0.74 -18.97
C GLN A 18 0.61 -0.31 -17.66
N PHE A 19 1.25 -0.50 -16.52
CA PHE A 19 0.74 -0.04 -15.23
C PHE A 19 0.44 1.47 -15.24
N GLN A 20 1.34 2.29 -15.78
CA GLN A 20 1.17 3.74 -15.87
C GLN A 20 -0.01 4.13 -16.79
N ARG A 21 -0.20 3.43 -17.92
CA ARG A 21 -1.38 3.61 -18.78
C ARG A 21 -2.66 3.27 -18.02
N ASP A 22 -2.72 2.12 -17.34
CA ASP A 22 -3.90 1.69 -16.60
C ASP A 22 -4.22 2.64 -15.45
N PHE A 23 -3.21 3.08 -14.72
CA PHE A 23 -3.33 4.08 -13.68
C PHE A 23 -3.89 5.41 -14.21
N PHE A 24 -3.39 5.87 -15.37
CA PHE A 24 -3.90 7.07 -16.03
C PHE A 24 -5.38 6.94 -16.40
N LEU A 25 -5.78 5.80 -16.97
CA LEU A 25 -7.17 5.53 -17.36
C LEU A 25 -8.10 5.46 -16.14
N ILE A 26 -7.68 4.74 -15.09
CA ILE A 26 -8.42 4.63 -13.82
C ILE A 26 -8.61 6.02 -13.22
N ARG A 27 -7.53 6.79 -13.07
CA ARG A 27 -7.56 8.15 -12.54
C ARG A 27 -8.52 9.04 -13.34
N SER A 28 -8.42 9.03 -14.66
CA SER A 28 -9.28 9.86 -15.53
C SER A 28 -10.75 9.48 -15.41
N SER A 29 -11.06 8.19 -15.25
CA SER A 29 -12.43 7.70 -15.11
C SER A 29 -13.07 7.99 -13.73
N LEU A 30 -12.26 8.01 -12.66
CA LEU A 30 -12.73 8.13 -11.28
C LEU A 30 -12.79 9.58 -10.78
N LEU A 31 -11.95 10.47 -11.32
CA LEU A 31 -11.87 11.86 -10.89
C LEU A 31 -13.24 12.59 -10.89
N PRO A 32 -14.08 12.49 -11.94
CA PRO A 32 -15.39 13.16 -11.92
C PRO A 32 -16.30 12.68 -10.79
N GLN A 33 -16.28 11.38 -10.47
CA GLN A 33 -17.10 10.78 -9.41
C GLN A 33 -16.62 11.20 -8.03
N TYR A 34 -15.30 11.25 -7.85
CA TYR A 34 -14.66 11.71 -6.63
C TYR A 34 -15.02 13.18 -6.35
N THR A 35 -14.80 14.07 -7.32
CA THR A 35 -15.09 15.51 -7.16
C THR A 35 -16.58 15.77 -6.90
N LYS A 36 -17.49 15.04 -7.57
CA LYS A 36 -18.94 15.14 -7.30
C LYS A 36 -19.31 14.79 -5.86
N SER A 37 -18.53 13.92 -5.23
CA SER A 37 -18.78 13.44 -3.87
C SER A 37 -18.24 14.39 -2.78
N LEU A 38 -17.50 15.45 -3.17
CA LEU A 38 -17.11 16.58 -2.31
C LEU A 38 -17.68 17.90 -2.85
N PRO A 39 -19.01 18.11 -2.81
CA PRO A 39 -19.57 19.37 -3.25
C PRO A 39 -18.98 20.51 -2.41
N ASN A 40 -18.44 21.53 -3.08
CA ASN A 40 -17.78 22.71 -2.51
C ASN A 40 -16.31 22.54 -2.09
N VAL A 41 -15.66 21.42 -2.40
CA VAL A 41 -14.22 21.24 -2.18
C VAL A 41 -13.50 21.26 -3.52
N ASN A 42 -12.49 22.12 -3.65
CA ASN A 42 -11.63 22.13 -4.83
C ASN A 42 -10.61 20.98 -4.73
N VAL A 43 -10.53 20.17 -5.79
CA VAL A 43 -9.57 19.08 -5.94
C VAL A 43 -8.68 19.40 -7.15
N PRO A 44 -7.71 20.33 -7.00
CA PRO A 44 -6.84 20.73 -8.11
C PRO A 44 -6.01 19.53 -8.58
N GLN A 45 -6.23 19.13 -9.83
CA GLN A 45 -5.54 17.99 -10.40
C GLN A 45 -4.02 18.25 -10.47
N GLY A 46 -3.26 17.35 -9.87
CA GLY A 46 -1.80 17.35 -9.87
C GLY A 46 -1.19 17.95 -8.60
N ASP A 47 -1.99 18.56 -7.73
CA ASP A 47 -1.50 19.17 -6.50
C ASP A 47 -1.43 18.17 -5.34
N LEU A 48 -0.28 17.54 -5.16
CA LEU A 48 -0.03 16.58 -4.08
C LEU A 48 -0.03 17.22 -2.68
N THR A 49 -0.02 18.55 -2.56
CA THR A 49 -0.11 19.24 -1.28
C THR A 49 -1.57 19.38 -0.82
N ASN A 50 -2.53 19.26 -1.74
CA ASN A 50 -3.95 19.23 -1.43
C ASN A 50 -4.32 17.86 -0.84
N PRO A 51 -4.83 17.78 0.40
CA PRO A 51 -5.16 16.50 1.03
C PRO A 51 -6.19 15.67 0.26
N ASN A 52 -7.15 16.30 -0.43
CA ASN A 52 -8.19 15.59 -1.19
C ASN A 52 -7.63 15.04 -2.51
N TYR A 53 -6.75 15.78 -3.18
CA TYR A 53 -6.08 15.24 -4.35
C TYR A 53 -5.11 14.12 -3.98
N PHE A 54 -4.41 14.27 -2.84
CA PHE A 54 -3.55 13.24 -2.29
C PHE A 54 -4.31 11.95 -1.94
N ASP A 55 -5.49 12.07 -1.33
CA ASP A 55 -6.38 10.92 -1.09
C ASP A 55 -6.82 10.27 -2.42
N PHE A 56 -7.35 11.07 -3.35
CA PHE A 56 -7.81 10.59 -4.65
C PHE A 56 -6.73 9.85 -5.45
N ILE A 57 -5.52 10.41 -5.52
CA ILE A 57 -4.41 9.81 -6.27
C ILE A 57 -3.93 8.53 -5.58
N SER A 58 -3.91 8.49 -4.24
CA SER A 58 -3.61 7.30 -3.45
C SER A 58 -4.61 6.19 -3.73
N PHE A 59 -5.91 6.50 -3.71
CA PHE A 59 -6.98 5.55 -4.04
C PHE A 59 -6.86 5.00 -5.46
N SER A 60 -6.58 5.86 -6.43
CA SER A 60 -6.41 5.46 -7.83
C SER A 60 -5.20 4.54 -8.01
N GLN A 61 -4.09 4.82 -7.34
CA GLN A 61 -2.87 4.00 -7.40
C GLN A 61 -3.14 2.63 -6.81
N TYR A 62 -3.72 2.56 -5.61
CA TYR A 62 -4.04 1.30 -4.95
C TYR A 62 -5.07 0.47 -5.72
N THR A 63 -6.08 1.10 -6.33
CA THR A 63 -7.03 0.40 -7.21
C THR A 63 -6.32 -0.27 -8.39
N THR A 64 -5.31 0.40 -8.96
CA THR A 64 -4.52 -0.13 -10.07
C THR A 64 -3.64 -1.28 -9.62
N ILE A 65 -2.95 -1.13 -8.49
CA ILE A 65 -2.14 -2.19 -7.86
C ILE A 65 -2.99 -3.44 -7.59
N LEU A 66 -4.16 -3.27 -6.95
CA LEU A 66 -5.05 -4.38 -6.61
C LEU A 66 -5.56 -5.12 -7.86
N ARG A 67 -5.88 -4.39 -8.93
CA ARG A 67 -6.25 -5.01 -10.21
C ARG A 67 -5.10 -5.84 -10.79
N THR A 68 -3.89 -5.30 -10.72
CA THR A 68 -2.67 -5.98 -11.19
C THR A 68 -2.39 -7.26 -10.39
N LEU A 69 -2.48 -7.19 -9.06
CA LEU A 69 -2.20 -8.33 -8.18
C LEU A 69 -3.26 -9.43 -8.25
N LYS A 70 -4.48 -9.12 -8.67
CA LYS A 70 -5.58 -10.08 -8.79
C LYS A 70 -5.39 -11.05 -9.96
N ASP A 71 -4.79 -10.58 -11.05
CA ASP A 71 -4.54 -11.36 -12.25
C ASP A 71 -3.11 -11.05 -12.77
N PRO A 72 -2.08 -11.52 -12.04
CA PRO A 72 -0.70 -11.20 -12.36
C PRO A 72 -0.32 -11.86 -13.68
N SER A 73 0.21 -11.07 -14.62
CA SER A 73 0.70 -11.65 -15.88
C SER A 73 1.97 -12.45 -15.60
N ILE A 74 1.95 -13.73 -15.94
CA ILE A 74 3.11 -14.63 -15.75
C ILE A 74 4.24 -14.26 -16.73
N TYR A 75 3.85 -13.70 -17.88
CA TYR A 75 4.76 -13.18 -18.91
C TYR A 75 4.24 -11.85 -19.42
N SER A 76 5.14 -10.90 -19.60
CA SER A 76 4.82 -9.66 -20.29
C SER A 76 5.98 -9.22 -21.16
N ILE A 77 5.70 -8.38 -22.15
CA ILE A 77 6.73 -7.81 -23.03
C ILE A 77 6.81 -6.33 -22.72
N GLU A 78 8.00 -5.85 -22.41
CA GLU A 78 8.29 -4.43 -22.22
C GLU A 78 9.26 -3.96 -23.30
N SER A 79 8.90 -2.88 -23.99
CA SER A 79 9.82 -2.20 -24.89
C SER A 79 10.76 -1.32 -24.07
N GLN A 80 12.05 -1.67 -24.06
CA GLN A 80 13.10 -0.96 -23.35
C GLN A 80 14.04 -0.26 -24.34
N PRO A 81 14.57 0.92 -24.03
CA PRO A 81 15.56 1.58 -24.88
C PRO A 81 16.82 0.72 -24.99
N VAL A 82 17.40 0.66 -26.19
CA VAL A 82 18.72 0.08 -26.39
C VAL A 82 19.75 1.08 -25.88
N LEU A 83 20.52 0.67 -24.87
CA LEU A 83 21.63 1.48 -24.35
C LEU A 83 22.83 1.37 -25.29
N ASP A 84 23.52 2.48 -25.52
CA ASP A 84 24.78 2.51 -26.28
C ASP A 84 25.98 2.08 -25.41
N GLU A 85 27.19 2.16 -25.98
CA GLU A 85 28.44 1.75 -25.30
C GLU A 85 28.73 2.59 -24.04
N ASP A 86 28.20 3.81 -23.96
CA ASP A 86 28.35 4.72 -22.84
C ASP A 86 27.21 4.54 -21.80
N GLY A 87 26.25 3.66 -22.07
CA GLY A 87 25.10 3.40 -21.22
C GLY A 87 23.96 4.40 -21.39
N GLU A 88 24.02 5.26 -22.41
CA GLU A 88 22.99 6.24 -22.72
C GLU A 88 21.89 5.61 -23.58
N ALA A 89 20.65 6.06 -23.37
CA ALA A 89 19.51 5.54 -24.12
C ALA A 89 19.51 6.07 -25.56
N GLY A 90 19.68 5.17 -26.53
CA GLY A 90 19.54 5.48 -27.96
C GLY A 90 18.08 5.64 -28.41
N GLY A 91 17.88 5.87 -29.71
CA GLY A 91 16.54 5.97 -30.33
C GLY A 91 15.87 4.62 -30.63
N ASP A 92 16.61 3.52 -30.54
CA ASP A 92 16.13 2.17 -30.81
C ASP A 92 15.53 1.54 -29.55
N PHE A 93 14.49 0.73 -29.73
CA PHE A 93 13.83 -0.01 -28.66
C PHE A 93 13.87 -1.50 -28.96
N LYS A 94 14.02 -2.30 -27.89
CA LYS A 94 13.91 -3.76 -27.96
C LYS A 94 12.80 -4.25 -27.03
N ASP A 95 12.08 -5.26 -27.50
CA ASP A 95 11.08 -5.95 -26.70
C ASP A 95 11.77 -6.98 -25.80
N VAL A 96 11.61 -6.80 -24.49
CA VAL A 96 12.17 -7.66 -23.44
C VAL A 96 11.04 -8.41 -22.78
N ALA A 97 11.15 -9.75 -22.78
CA ALA A 97 10.23 -10.57 -21.99
C ALA A 97 10.56 -10.38 -20.50
N ILE A 98 9.58 -9.90 -19.75
CA ILE A 98 9.61 -9.82 -18.30
C ILE A 98 8.82 -11.00 -17.75
N SER A 99 9.44 -11.75 -16.86
CA SER A 99 8.79 -12.82 -16.10
C SER A 99 8.60 -12.39 -14.66
N ILE A 100 7.48 -12.81 -14.08
CA ILE A 100 7.26 -12.72 -12.63
C ILE A 100 8.48 -13.27 -11.87
N ARG A 101 8.85 -12.58 -10.79
CA ARG A 101 9.89 -13.02 -9.86
C ARG A 101 9.65 -14.49 -9.48
N ASP A 102 10.67 -15.34 -9.65
CA ASP A 102 10.49 -16.80 -9.57
C ASP A 102 9.98 -17.27 -8.19
N ASP A 103 10.38 -16.59 -7.12
CA ASP A 103 9.95 -16.89 -5.75
C ASP A 103 8.48 -16.54 -5.48
N LEU A 104 7.79 -15.82 -6.38
CA LEU A 104 6.36 -15.53 -6.29
C LEU A 104 5.50 -16.63 -6.92
N ARG A 105 6.10 -17.51 -7.75
CA ARG A 105 5.36 -18.57 -8.44
C ARG A 105 4.72 -19.54 -7.45
N GLY A 106 3.42 -19.80 -7.62
CA GLY A 106 2.65 -20.68 -6.74
C GLY A 106 2.38 -20.11 -5.34
N LYS A 107 2.73 -18.84 -5.10
CA LYS A 107 2.39 -18.13 -3.86
C LYS A 107 1.20 -17.21 -4.09
N ASP A 108 0.58 -16.83 -2.98
CA ASP A 108 -0.34 -15.71 -2.96
C ASP A 108 0.45 -14.40 -3.13
N VAL A 109 0.50 -13.89 -4.36
CA VAL A 109 1.24 -12.67 -4.72
C VAL A 109 0.72 -11.47 -3.93
N PHE A 110 -0.57 -11.44 -3.60
CA PHE A 110 -1.14 -10.37 -2.80
C PHE A 110 -0.60 -10.40 -1.37
N GLU A 111 -0.53 -11.57 -0.73
CA GLU A 111 0.07 -11.70 0.61
C GLU A 111 1.55 -11.32 0.63
N VAL A 112 2.32 -11.75 -0.38
CA VAL A 112 3.74 -11.41 -0.48
C VAL A 112 3.92 -9.90 -0.68
N PHE A 113 3.07 -9.27 -1.50
CA PHE A 113 3.06 -7.82 -1.70
C PHE A 113 2.82 -7.07 -0.39
N ARG A 114 1.76 -7.44 0.35
CA ARG A 114 1.44 -6.79 1.64
C ARG A 114 2.58 -6.92 2.65
N ARG A 115 3.20 -8.10 2.70
CA ARG A 115 4.34 -8.37 3.56
C ARG A 115 5.51 -7.43 3.26
N GLU A 116 5.96 -7.40 2.00
CA GLU A 116 7.13 -6.61 1.60
C GLU A 116 6.89 -5.11 1.74
N VAL A 117 5.68 -4.64 1.42
CA VAL A 117 5.28 -3.23 1.66
C VAL A 117 5.35 -2.90 3.15
N GLY A 118 4.82 -3.77 4.02
CA GLY A 118 4.84 -3.56 5.46
C GLY A 118 6.26 -3.51 6.03
N GLU A 119 7.13 -4.40 5.56
CA GLU A 119 8.54 -4.49 5.99
C GLU A 119 9.34 -3.27 5.56
N GLU A 120 9.18 -2.80 4.32
CA GLU A 120 9.88 -1.62 3.83
C GLU A 120 9.38 -0.34 4.52
N VAL A 121 8.06 -0.19 4.73
CA VAL A 121 7.53 0.95 5.50
C VAL A 121 8.05 0.90 6.94
N LEU A 122 8.02 -0.25 7.60
CA LEU A 122 8.53 -0.38 8.96
C LEU A 122 10.03 -0.04 9.04
N GLY A 123 10.84 -0.54 8.11
CA GLY A 123 12.25 -0.20 8.00
C GLY A 123 12.47 1.31 7.90
N TRP A 124 11.73 1.97 7.01
CA TRP A 124 11.77 3.42 6.86
C TRP A 124 11.41 4.19 8.14
N LEU A 125 10.39 3.72 8.88
CA LEU A 125 10.00 4.33 10.16
C LEU A 125 11.11 4.16 11.22
N LYS A 126 11.76 2.99 11.25
CA LYS A 126 12.87 2.71 12.19
C LYS A 126 14.10 3.55 11.91
N GLU A 127 14.49 3.67 10.64
CA GLU A 127 15.64 4.49 10.22
C GLU A 127 15.50 5.96 10.67
N ARG A 128 14.26 6.44 10.77
CA ARG A 128 13.95 7.79 11.25
C ARG A 128 13.80 7.90 12.76
N GLY A 129 13.92 6.80 13.49
CA GLY A 129 13.68 6.75 14.94
C GLY A 129 12.23 7.01 15.32
N GLU A 130 11.29 6.88 14.37
CA GLU A 130 9.86 7.10 14.61
C GLU A 130 9.23 5.92 15.34
N VAL A 131 9.81 4.73 15.17
CA VAL A 131 9.41 3.49 15.84
C VAL A 131 10.65 2.70 16.24
N GLY A 132 10.61 2.04 17.39
CA GLY A 132 11.71 1.23 17.91
C GLY A 132 11.50 0.88 19.38
N GLY A 133 11.93 -0.32 19.78
CA GLY A 133 11.81 -0.83 21.15
C GLY A 133 10.36 -1.14 21.60
N GLY A 134 10.24 -1.91 22.69
CA GLY A 134 8.97 -2.41 23.22
C GLY A 134 8.56 -3.75 22.60
N LYS A 135 7.74 -4.55 23.30
CA LYS A 135 7.16 -5.81 22.81
C LYS A 135 5.65 -5.84 23.06
N GLY A 136 4.95 -6.72 22.35
CA GLY A 136 3.49 -6.84 22.44
C GLY A 136 2.76 -5.50 22.25
N VAL A 137 1.86 -5.19 23.17
CA VAL A 137 1.01 -3.98 23.14
C VAL A 137 1.82 -2.68 23.11
N GLU A 138 2.96 -2.62 23.78
CA GLU A 138 3.75 -1.38 23.88
C GLU A 138 4.31 -0.96 22.51
N GLY A 139 4.95 -1.90 21.79
CA GLY A 139 5.53 -1.61 20.49
C GLY A 139 4.47 -1.29 19.44
N VAL A 140 3.38 -2.06 19.43
CA VAL A 140 2.22 -1.80 18.56
C VAL A 140 1.58 -0.44 18.89
N GLY A 141 1.47 -0.09 20.17
CA GLY A 141 0.95 1.20 20.60
C GLY A 141 1.76 2.39 20.07
N ARG A 142 3.10 2.30 20.07
CA ARG A 142 3.98 3.33 19.50
C ARG A 142 3.75 3.53 18.00
N ILE A 143 3.60 2.44 17.27
CA ILE A 143 3.26 2.47 15.84
C ILE A 143 1.91 3.18 15.66
N LEU A 144 0.88 2.79 16.42
CA LEU A 144 -0.45 3.38 16.32
C LEU A 144 -0.50 4.86 16.72
N ASP A 145 0.29 5.27 17.72
CA ASP A 145 0.46 6.68 18.09
C ASP A 145 1.09 7.50 16.97
N LEU A 146 2.07 6.94 16.26
CA LEU A 146 2.62 7.57 15.07
C LEU A 146 1.56 7.71 13.98
N PHE A 147 0.81 6.65 13.67
CA PHE A 147 -0.29 6.72 12.71
C PHE A 147 -1.35 7.76 13.15
N LYS A 148 -1.66 7.87 14.44
CA LYS A 148 -2.55 8.92 14.96
C LYS A 148 -2.00 10.33 14.73
N ARG A 149 -0.72 10.57 15.07
CA ARG A 149 -0.04 11.87 14.86
C ARG A 149 0.02 12.26 13.39
N MET A 150 0.24 11.29 12.51
CA MET A 150 0.26 11.49 11.05
C MET A 150 -1.14 11.69 10.45
N GLY A 151 -2.20 11.53 11.25
CA GLY A 151 -3.56 11.58 10.75
C GLY A 151 -3.87 10.40 9.85
N TYR A 152 -3.56 9.19 10.29
CA TYR A 152 -4.01 7.93 9.69
C TYR A 152 -4.91 7.14 10.65
N VAL A 153 -5.28 7.65 11.81
CA VAL A 153 -6.36 7.15 12.65
C VAL A 153 -6.80 8.31 13.52
N THR A 154 -8.09 8.35 13.87
CA THR A 154 -8.55 9.33 14.86
C THR A 154 -8.35 8.82 16.27
N ASP A 155 -8.53 7.51 16.47
CA ASP A 155 -8.23 6.87 17.75
C ASP A 155 -7.83 5.42 17.58
N TRP A 156 -7.25 4.83 18.62
CA TRP A 156 -6.88 3.42 18.61
C TRP A 156 -6.90 2.82 20.02
N LYS A 157 -7.11 1.51 20.11
CA LYS A 157 -6.97 0.71 21.31
C LYS A 157 -6.06 -0.47 21.01
N CYS A 158 -5.11 -0.73 21.90
CA CYS A 158 -4.28 -1.92 21.83
C CYS A 158 -4.27 -2.61 23.20
N PHE A 159 -4.54 -3.90 23.24
CA PHE A 159 -4.62 -4.68 24.48
C PHE A 159 -4.31 -6.15 24.22
N GLU A 160 -3.91 -6.90 25.25
CA GLU A 160 -3.77 -8.35 25.13
C GLU A 160 -5.10 -9.05 25.40
N GLU A 161 -5.47 -10.01 24.54
CA GLU A 161 -6.63 -10.88 24.73
C GLU A 161 -6.24 -12.31 24.40
N LYS A 162 -6.32 -13.23 25.38
CA LYS A 162 -6.00 -14.67 25.19
C LYS A 162 -4.58 -14.95 24.63
N GLY A 163 -3.60 -14.13 25.00
CA GLY A 163 -2.22 -14.24 24.51
C GLY A 163 -1.98 -13.61 23.14
N PHE A 164 -2.99 -12.95 22.58
CA PHE A 164 -2.90 -12.20 21.33
C PHE A 164 -2.83 -10.71 21.60
N VAL A 165 -2.05 -9.96 20.82
CA VAL A 165 -2.15 -8.49 20.82
C VAL A 165 -3.31 -8.10 19.92
N VAL A 166 -4.31 -7.43 20.49
CA VAL A 166 -5.49 -6.95 19.78
C VAL A 166 -5.31 -5.47 19.47
N VAL A 167 -5.59 -5.08 18.22
CA VAL A 167 -5.64 -3.68 17.80
C VAL A 167 -7.04 -3.35 17.33
N GLU A 168 -7.60 -2.26 17.82
CA GLU A 168 -8.79 -1.62 17.30
C GLU A 168 -8.43 -0.21 16.85
N THR A 169 -8.86 0.19 15.66
CA THR A 169 -8.64 1.55 15.16
C THR A 169 -9.97 2.22 14.89
N GLU A 170 -10.11 3.48 15.29
CA GLU A 170 -11.25 4.32 14.95
C GLU A 170 -10.83 5.37 13.92
N GLY A 171 -11.72 5.57 12.95
CA GLY A 171 -11.54 6.54 11.87
C GLY A 171 -10.41 6.18 10.90
N ASN A 172 -10.47 6.81 9.73
CA ASN A 172 -9.31 7.06 8.88
C ASN A 172 -9.61 8.18 7.89
N VAL A 173 -8.56 8.84 7.43
CA VAL A 173 -8.45 10.31 7.39
C VAL A 173 -8.33 10.83 5.95
N ASN A 174 -9.10 11.81 5.49
CA ASN A 174 -10.55 11.89 5.61
C ASN A 174 -11.12 11.55 4.22
N ASP A 175 -12.08 10.62 4.20
CA ASP A 175 -12.83 10.12 3.03
C ASP A 175 -12.00 9.37 1.94
N TRP A 176 -11.30 8.30 2.32
CA TRP A 176 -10.53 7.27 1.55
C TRP A 176 -11.02 6.86 0.14
N GLY A 177 -10.79 7.68 -0.89
CA GLY A 177 -11.40 7.51 -2.23
C GLY A 177 -12.89 7.89 -2.27
N ILE A 178 -13.32 8.67 -1.29
CA ILE A 178 -14.64 8.80 -0.66
C ILE A 178 -15.20 7.46 -0.26
N LYS A 179 -14.44 6.83 0.63
CA LYS A 179 -14.74 5.55 1.27
C LYS A 179 -15.06 4.49 0.21
N CYS A 180 -14.11 4.43 -0.73
CA CYS A 180 -14.08 3.71 -1.99
C CYS A 180 -15.20 4.05 -2.99
N LEU A 181 -15.71 5.29 -2.94
CA LEU A 181 -16.99 5.74 -3.54
C LEU A 181 -18.21 5.02 -2.91
N LYS A 182 -18.14 4.93 -1.58
CA LYS A 182 -19.19 4.66 -0.60
C LYS A 182 -20.15 3.50 -0.83
N LYS A 183 -19.71 2.25 -0.71
CA LYS A 183 -20.56 1.33 0.09
C LYS A 183 -19.82 0.69 1.27
N GLU A 184 -18.75 1.37 1.69
CA GLU A 184 -18.12 1.42 3.02
C GLU A 184 -18.33 0.21 3.96
N LYS A 185 -17.27 -0.57 4.21
CA LYS A 185 -16.63 -0.55 5.53
C LYS A 185 -15.13 -0.60 5.25
N LEU A 186 -14.38 0.33 5.83
CA LEU A 186 -12.98 0.55 5.49
C LEU A 186 -12.07 -0.23 6.43
N ASP A 187 -11.14 -0.97 5.85
CA ASP A 187 -9.98 -1.50 6.56
C ASP A 187 -8.74 -0.75 6.07
N ASN A 188 -8.08 -0.02 6.98
CA ASN A 188 -6.78 0.59 6.68
C ASN A 188 -5.70 -0.50 6.70
N ASP A 189 -5.48 -1.09 5.53
CA ASP A 189 -4.52 -2.18 5.35
C ASP A 189 -3.07 -1.72 5.60
N PHE A 190 -2.74 -0.42 5.57
CA PHE A 190 -1.38 0.05 5.87
C PHE A 190 -1.00 -0.18 7.33
N ILE A 191 -1.90 0.13 8.26
CA ILE A 191 -1.66 -0.10 9.69
C ILE A 191 -1.44 -1.59 9.91
N ARG A 192 -2.29 -2.41 9.28
CA ARG A 192 -2.14 -3.87 9.31
C ARG A 192 -0.78 -4.31 8.79
N MET A 193 -0.37 -3.88 7.59
CA MET A 193 0.90 -4.25 6.97
C MET A 193 2.10 -3.94 7.87
N VAL A 194 2.13 -2.73 8.47
CA VAL A 194 3.24 -2.30 9.34
C VAL A 194 3.22 -3.02 10.67
N VAL A 195 2.06 -3.21 11.29
CA VAL A 195 1.92 -3.94 12.55
C VAL A 195 2.26 -5.43 12.36
N GLU A 196 1.90 -6.02 11.22
CA GLU A 196 2.29 -7.38 10.84
C GLU A 196 3.80 -7.53 10.65
N ALA A 197 4.43 -6.59 9.93
CA ALA A 197 5.87 -6.58 9.75
C ALA A 197 6.59 -6.51 11.10
N TRP A 198 6.10 -5.66 12.00
CA TRP A 198 6.66 -5.53 13.34
C TRP A 198 6.45 -6.80 14.16
N GLY A 199 5.26 -7.39 14.10
CA GLY A 199 4.95 -8.66 14.76
C GLY A 199 5.91 -9.78 14.36
N ARG A 200 6.21 -9.90 13.05
CA ARG A 200 7.14 -10.89 12.50
C ARG A 200 8.56 -10.70 13.00
N GLU A 201 9.07 -9.47 13.02
CA GLU A 201 10.42 -9.19 13.55
C GLU A 201 10.54 -9.54 15.04
N GLU A 202 9.45 -9.40 15.80
CA GLU A 202 9.38 -9.77 17.21
C GLU A 202 9.11 -11.26 17.45
N GLY A 203 9.02 -12.07 16.38
CA GLY A 203 8.78 -13.51 16.45
C GLY A 203 7.32 -13.91 16.70
N ASN A 204 6.35 -13.05 16.38
CA ASN A 204 4.92 -13.38 16.39
C ASN A 204 4.48 -13.72 14.96
N GLU A 205 3.90 -14.89 14.74
CA GLU A 205 3.80 -15.46 13.40
C GLU A 205 2.66 -14.90 12.52
N THR A 206 1.59 -14.32 13.05
CA THR A 206 0.45 -13.92 12.18
C THR A 206 -0.48 -12.89 12.80
N LEU A 207 -1.05 -11.97 12.02
CA LEU A 207 -2.14 -11.09 12.47
C LEU A 207 -3.46 -11.51 11.79
N VAL A 208 -4.48 -11.83 12.59
CA VAL A 208 -5.80 -12.29 12.14
C VAL A 208 -6.79 -11.13 12.23
N TYR A 209 -7.48 -10.85 11.13
CA TYR A 209 -8.57 -9.88 11.12
C TYR A 209 -9.78 -10.40 11.92
N VAL A 210 -10.31 -9.55 12.78
CA VAL A 210 -11.57 -9.73 13.48
C VAL A 210 -12.50 -8.58 13.09
N LYS A 211 -13.76 -8.91 12.78
CA LYS A 211 -14.79 -7.99 12.27
C LYS A 211 -14.73 -6.59 12.93
N ASN A 212 -14.81 -5.53 12.10
CA ASN A 212 -14.82 -4.09 12.48
C ASN A 212 -13.44 -3.44 12.66
N GLY A 213 -12.46 -3.75 11.81
CA GLY A 213 -11.12 -3.15 11.94
C GLY A 213 -10.39 -3.62 13.21
N ARG A 214 -10.77 -4.79 13.73
CA ARG A 214 -10.07 -5.42 14.85
C ARG A 214 -9.03 -6.37 14.27
N TYR A 215 -7.89 -6.46 14.91
CA TYR A 215 -6.77 -7.28 14.46
C TYR A 215 -6.21 -8.05 15.65
N LYS A 216 -5.84 -9.32 15.49
CA LYS A 216 -5.26 -10.17 16.54
C LYS A 216 -3.91 -10.71 16.11
N ILE A 217 -2.83 -10.29 16.75
CA ILE A 217 -1.48 -10.84 16.54
C ILE A 217 -1.34 -12.15 17.32
N VAL A 218 -1.18 -13.24 16.58
CA VAL A 218 -0.89 -14.62 17.00
C VAL A 218 0.60 -14.79 17.19
N ARG A 219 0.98 -15.31 18.36
CA ARG A 219 2.31 -15.81 18.66
C ARG A 219 2.51 -17.19 18.06
#